data_AF-Q7XZS0-F1
#
_entry.id   AF-Q7XZS0-F1
#
_cell.length_a   1.000
_cell.length_b   1.000
_cell.length_c   1.000
_cell.angle_alpha   90.00
_cell.angle_beta   90.00
_cell.angle_gamma   90.00
#
_symmetry.space_group_name_H-M   'P 1'
#
loop_
_entity.id
_entity.type
_entity.pdbx_description
1 polymer ?
#
loop_
_entity_poly.entity_id
_entity_poly.type
_entity_poly.pdbx_seq_one_letter_code
_entity_poly.pdbx_strand_id
1 'polypeptide(L)' 'MGLFNVSLLLMTCLMVLAIFHSCDAQNSPKTILEVHNHARAQVGVGPMYLGCRLG' A
#
# COMPACT_ATOMS: atom_id res chain seq x y z
N MET A 1 -26.46 23.39 13.27
CA MET A 1 -25.00 23.58 13.48
C MET A 1 -24.33 22.32 14.04
N GLY A 2 -24.77 21.77 15.18
CA GLY A 2 -24.13 20.59 15.80
C GLY A 2 -24.15 19.28 14.99
N LEU A 3 -25.29 18.89 14.41
CA LEU A 3 -25.41 17.63 13.65
C LEU A 3 -24.54 17.60 12.38
N PHE A 4 -24.43 18.75 11.70
CA PHE A 4 -23.59 18.88 10.50
C PHE A 4 -22.10 18.72 10.84
N ASN A 5 -21.65 19.27 11.97
CA ASN A 5 -20.29 19.11 12.46
C ASN A 5 -19.97 17.67 12.87
N VAL A 6 -20.93 16.98 13.50
CA VAL A 6 -20.79 15.54 13.84
C VAL A 6 -20.71 14.69 12.58
N SER A 7 -21.56 14.97 11.59
CA SER A 7 -21.53 14.28 10.29
C SER A 7 -20.21 14.52 9.56
N LEU A 8 -19.68 15.75 9.57
CA LEU A 8 -18.39 16.08 8.95
C LEU A 8 -17.24 15.32 9.62
N LEU A 9 -17.22 15.27 10.95
CA LEU A 9 -16.22 14.54 11.73
C LEU A 9 -16.24 13.03 11.44
N LEU A 10 -17.43 12.44 11.31
CA LEU A 10 -17.56 11.02 10.95
C LEU A 10 -16.95 10.74 9.58
N MET A 11 -17.24 11.58 8.58
CA MET A 11 -16.73 11.42 7.22
C MET A 11 -15.20 11.58 7.15
N THR A 12 -14.62 12.52 7.90
CA THR A 12 -13.16 12.68 7.97
C THR A 12 -12.49 11.50 8.66
N CYS A 13 -13.05 10.98 9.75
CA CYS A 13 -12.56 9.77 10.41
C CYS A 13 -12.57 8.55 9.46
N LEU A 14 -13.66 8.34 8.74
CA LEU A 14 -13.79 7.24 7.79
C LEU A 14 -12.78 7.35 6.63
N MET A 15 -12.54 8.55 6.09
CA MET A 15 -11.50 8.76 5.08
C MET A 15 -10.10 8.43 5.61
N VAL A 16 -9.77 8.87 6.83
CA VAL A 16 -8.47 8.59 7.45
C VAL A 16 -8.27 7.09 7.65
N LEU A 17 -9.27 6.38 8.16
CA LEU A 17 -9.26 4.91 8.30
C LEU A 17 -9.05 4.18 6.97
N ALA A 18 -9.73 4.63 5.91
CA ALA A 18 -9.60 4.04 4.57
C ALA A 18 -8.19 4.21 3.97
N ILE A 19 -7.56 5.37 4.21
CA ILE A 19 -6.18 5.63 3.77
C ILE A 19 -5.22 4.70 4.53
N PHE A 20 -5.32 4.61 5.86
CA PHE A 20 -4.45 3.74 6.65
C PHE A 20 -4.58 2.26 6.27
N HIS A 21 -5.79 1.77 6.00
CA HIS A 21 -6.01 0.40 5.55
C HIS A 21 -5.40 0.13 4.16
N SER A 22 -5.34 1.14 3.30
CA SER A 22 -4.71 1.03 1.96
C SER A 22 -3.18 1.04 2.04
N CYS A 23 -2.60 1.69 3.04
CA CYS A 23 -1.16 1.66 3.29
C CYS A 23 -0.65 0.27 3.69
N ASP A 24 -1.44 -0.53 4.42
CA ASP A 24 -1.02 -1.87 4.85
C ASP A 24 -0.75 -2.80 3.65
N ALA A 25 -1.59 -2.72 2.61
CA ALA A 25 -1.41 -3.47 1.36
C ALA A 25 -0.18 -3.03 0.55
N GLN A 26 0.28 -1.78 0.72
CA GLN A 26 1.51 -1.26 0.10
C GLN A 26 2.77 -1.52 0.94
N ASN A 27 2.63 -1.83 2.22
CA ASN A 27 3.75 -1.88 3.16
C ASN A 27 4.45 -3.24 3.23
N SER A 28 3.97 -4.27 2.54
CA SER A 28 4.66 -5.56 2.48
C SER A 28 5.79 -5.51 1.44
N PRO A 29 7.07 -5.62 1.85
CA PRO A 29 8.20 -5.65 0.90
C PRO A 29 8.12 -6.81 -0.08
N LYS A 30 7.44 -7.91 0.31
CA LYS A 30 7.21 -9.07 -0.56
C LYS A 30 6.28 -8.75 -1.71
N THR A 31 5.19 -8.02 -1.45
CA THR A 31 4.17 -7.69 -2.46
C THR A 31 4.71 -6.71 -3.49
N ILE A 32 5.51 -5.72 -3.05
CA ILE A 32 6.21 -4.81 -3.97
C ILE A 32 7.19 -5.58 -4.87
N LEU A 33 8.02 -6.44 -4.29
CA LEU A 33 9.04 -7.19 -5.04
C LEU A 33 8.41 -8.13 -6.08
N GLU A 34 7.32 -8.80 -5.73
CA GLU A 34 6.61 -9.74 -6.59
C GLU A 34 5.99 -9.05 -7.82
N VAL A 35 5.23 -7.97 -7.60
CA VAL A 35 4.61 -7.20 -8.70
C VAL A 35 5.68 -6.66 -9.65
N HIS A 36 6.79 -6.17 -9.11
CA HIS A 36 7.88 -5.64 -9.91
C HIS A 36 8.61 -6.73 -10.71
N ASN A 37 8.86 -7.89 -10.10
CA ASN A 37 9.49 -9.02 -10.79
C ASN A 37 8.58 -9.61 -11.88
N HIS A 38 7.26 -9.61 -11.69
CA HIS A 38 6.31 -9.99 -12.72
C HIS A 38 6.41 -9.07 -13.94
N ALA A 39 6.42 -7.76 -13.74
CA ALA A 39 6.60 -6.78 -14.81
C ALA A 39 7.96 -6.91 -15.52
N ARG A 40 9.04 -7.17 -14.77
CA ARG A 40 10.39 -7.39 -15.33
C ARG A 40 10.44 -8.64 -16.21
N ALA A 41 9.79 -9.72 -15.80
CA ALA A 41 9.72 -10.96 -16.59
C ALA A 41 9.00 -10.74 -17.93
N GLN A 42 7.95 -9.91 -17.97
CA GLN A 42 7.23 -9.59 -19.21
C GLN A 42 8.12 -8.90 -20.27
N VAL A 43 9.17 -8.20 -19.85
CA VAL A 43 10.12 -7.52 -20.73
C VAL A 43 11.47 -8.23 -20.82
N GLY A 44 11.57 -9.49 -20.34
CA GLY A 44 12.79 -10.29 -20.43
C GLY A 44 13.91 -9.88 -19.47
N VAL A 45 13.58 -9.12 -18.42
CA VAL A 45 14.55 -8.64 -17.42
C VAL A 45 14.51 -9.56 -16.19
N GLY A 46 15.68 -9.98 -15.69
CA GLY A 46 15.80 -10.89 -14.54
C GLY A 46 15.30 -10.31 -13.21
N PRO A 47 15.02 -11.12 -12.18
CA PRO A 47 14.39 -10.67 -10.94
C PRO A 47 15.31 -9.81 -10.05
N MET A 48 14.70 -8.97 -9.22
CA MET A 48 15.32 -8.25 -8.12
C MET A 48 15.14 -9.05 -6.82
N TYR A 49 16.07 -8.87 -5.87
CA TYR A 49 16.01 -9.45 -4.54
C TYR A 49 15.94 -8.33 -3.51
N LEU A 50 15.08 -8.49 -2.49
CA LEU A 50 15.03 -7.57 -1.36
C LEU A 50 16.35 -7.66 -0.60
N GLY A 51 17.04 -6.53 -0.45
CA GLY A 51 18.35 -6.43 0.20
C GLY A 51 18.30 -6.69 1.70
N CYS A 52 18.27 -7.98 2.09
CA CYS A 52 18.82 -8.54 3.33
C CYS A 52 18.92 -10.08 3.21
N ARG A 53 19.48 -10.55 2.09
CA ARG A 53 19.83 -11.98 1.88
C ARG A 53 21.07 -12.09 0.98
N LEU A 54 22.15 -11.46 1.43
CA LEU A 54 23.52 -11.86 1.10
C LEU A 54 24.16 -12.26 2.43
N GLY A 55 24.07 -13.55 2.71
CA GLY A 55 24.80 -14.28 3.74
C GLY A 55 25.14 -15.64 3.14
#